data_AF-A0A7X0D214-F1
#
_entry.id   AF-A0A7X0D214-F1
#
_cell.length_a   1.000
_cell.length_b   1.000
_cell.length_c   1.000
_cell.angle_alpha   90.00
_cell.angle_beta   90.00
_cell.angle_gamma   90.00
#
_symmetry.space_group_name_H-M   'P 1'
#
loop_
_entity.id
_entity.type
_entity.pdbx_description
1 polymer ?
#
loop_
_entity_poly.entity_id
_entity_poly.type
_entity_poly.pdbx_seq_one_letter_code
_entity_poly.pdbx_strand_id
1 'polypeptide(L)'
;MSEQPSHSDTADQRLANFDWNASALGTIEMWPARILGQAELVIGSRQPMYIALRQDLRFIYNDAYRSILGNRHPGAFGAPMREVFSDIWTELDELFADVLSGTPRVVESTRISTPWKIGRVCWLRSSSTPYRS
;
A
#
# COMPACT_ATOMS: atom_id res chain seq x y z
N MET A 1 6.18 36.56 12.39
CA MET A 1 6.40 35.84 11.12
C MET A 1 5.42 34.69 11.12
N SER A 2 4.42 34.70 10.24
CA SER A 2 3.42 33.64 10.17
C SER A 2 4.00 32.46 9.39
N GLU A 3 4.42 31.40 10.07
CA GLU A 3 4.72 30.13 9.42
C GLU A 3 3.40 29.41 9.12
N GLN A 4 3.14 29.20 7.83
CA GLN A 4 1.97 28.54 7.29
C GLN A 4 1.88 27.10 7.81
N PRO A 5 0.67 26.49 7.89
CA PRO A 5 0.57 25.08 8.24
C PRO A 5 1.32 24.27 7.19
N SER A 6 2.37 23.58 7.61
CA SER A 6 3.00 22.54 6.81
C SER A 6 1.89 21.55 6.46
N HIS A 7 1.47 21.54 5.19
CA HIS A 7 0.64 20.46 4.64
C HIS A 7 1.52 19.22 4.62
N SER A 8 1.74 18.65 5.79
CA SER A 8 2.50 17.43 5.96
C SER A 8 1.64 16.33 5.35
N ASP A 9 1.85 16.02 4.07
CA ASP A 9 1.23 14.91 3.34
C ASP A 9 1.51 13.62 4.10
N THR A 10 0.87 13.34 5.23
CA THR A 10 1.08 12.15 6.06
C THR A 10 0.15 11.05 5.60
N ALA A 11 0.44 9.82 6.01
CA ALA A 11 -0.42 8.70 5.65
C ALA A 11 -1.84 8.88 6.23
N ASP A 12 -1.98 9.44 7.44
CA ASP A 12 -3.28 9.82 8.02
C ASP A 12 -4.02 10.85 7.17
N GLN A 13 -3.34 11.91 6.70
CA GLN A 13 -3.95 12.93 5.86
C GLN A 13 -4.35 12.37 4.50
N ARG A 14 -3.54 11.49 3.89
CA ARG A 14 -3.92 10.80 2.65
C ARG A 14 -5.13 9.90 2.85
N LEU A 15 -5.19 9.17 3.96
CA LEU A 15 -6.34 8.33 4.29
C LEU A 15 -7.61 9.18 4.40
N ALA A 16 -7.56 10.30 5.11
CA ALA A 16 -8.71 11.18 5.31
C ALA A 16 -9.13 11.97 4.05
N ASN A 17 -8.17 12.38 3.20
CA ASN A 17 -8.44 13.23 2.04
C ASN A 17 -8.76 12.45 0.75
N PHE A 18 -8.52 11.13 0.72
CA PHE A 18 -8.82 10.32 -0.46
C PHE A 18 -10.33 10.12 -0.61
N ASP A 19 -10.85 10.26 -1.83
CA ASP A 19 -12.26 10.00 -2.12
C ASP A 19 -12.54 8.49 -2.20
N TRP A 20 -12.86 7.90 -1.05
CA TRP A 20 -13.21 6.49 -0.95
C TRP A 20 -14.58 6.13 -1.51
N ASN A 21 -15.45 7.12 -1.75
CA ASN A 21 -16.77 6.88 -2.32
C ASN A 21 -16.68 6.34 -3.76
N ALA A 22 -15.60 6.66 -4.47
CA ALA A 22 -15.30 6.11 -5.79
C ALA A 22 -14.75 4.66 -5.75
N SER A 23 -14.64 4.05 -4.57
CA SER A 23 -14.16 2.67 -4.38
C SER A 23 -15.28 1.73 -3.94
N ALA A 24 -15.13 0.43 -4.20
CA ALA A 24 -16.07 -0.60 -3.75
C ALA A 24 -16.22 -0.69 -2.20
N LEU A 25 -15.33 -0.04 -1.44
CA LEU A 25 -15.37 0.00 0.02
C LEU A 25 -16.34 1.05 0.57
N GLY A 26 -16.78 2.01 -0.26
CA GLY A 26 -17.55 3.16 0.20
C GLY A 26 -16.74 4.10 1.10
N THR A 27 -17.43 5.08 1.70
CA THR A 27 -16.77 6.06 2.58
C THR A 27 -16.15 5.40 3.80
N ILE A 28 -15.10 6.00 4.36
CA ILE A 28 -14.35 5.46 5.51
C ILE A 28 -15.25 5.13 6.70
N GLU A 29 -16.30 5.93 6.93
CA GLU A 29 -17.24 5.75 8.04
C GLU A 29 -18.07 4.46 7.91
N MET A 30 -18.20 3.93 6.69
CA MET A 30 -18.91 2.69 6.41
C MET A 30 -18.00 1.46 6.42
N TRP A 31 -16.69 1.66 6.60
CA TRP A 31 -15.75 0.54 6.59
C TRP A 31 -16.02 -0.40 7.76
N PRO A 32 -16.01 -1.72 7.53
CA PRO A 32 -16.01 -2.69 8.62
C PRO A 32 -14.86 -2.42 9.59
N ALA A 33 -15.10 -2.53 10.90
CA ALA A 33 -14.10 -2.29 11.95
C ALA A 33 -12.77 -3.05 11.73
N ARG A 34 -12.85 -4.24 11.11
CA ARG A 34 -11.67 -5.02 10.71
C ARG A 34 -10.77 -4.29 9.71
N ILE A 35 -11.37 -3.65 8.69
CA ILE A 35 -10.62 -2.92 7.66
C ILE A 35 -9.99 -1.66 8.26
N LEU A 36 -10.76 -0.94 9.09
CA LEU A 36 -10.27 0.23 9.82
C LEU A 36 -9.06 -0.11 10.68
N GLY A 37 -9.15 -1.14 11.54
CA GLY A 37 -8.03 -1.54 12.39
C GLY A 37 -6.78 -1.97 11.62
N GLN A 38 -6.95 -2.57 10.43
CA GLN A 38 -5.82 -2.89 9.56
C GLN A 38 -5.18 -1.64 8.93
N ALA A 39 -5.99 -0.68 8.48
CA ALA A 39 -5.51 0.59 7.96
C ALA A 39 -4.76 1.35 9.06
N GLU A 40 -5.34 1.49 10.26
CA GLU A 40 -4.72 2.13 11.42
C GLU A 40 -3.37 1.49 11.79
N LEU A 41 -3.29 0.15 11.78
CA LEU A 41 -2.04 -0.57 12.06
C LEU A 41 -0.94 -0.22 11.04
N VAL A 42 -1.28 -0.19 9.75
CA VAL A 42 -0.33 0.18 8.69
C VAL A 42 0.13 1.63 8.88
N ILE A 43 -0.82 2.55 9.00
CA ILE A 43 -0.60 3.99 9.09
C ILE A 43 0.25 4.36 10.32
N GLY A 44 -0.05 3.77 11.48
CA GLY A 44 0.67 4.01 12.74
C GLY A 44 2.05 3.37 12.85
N SER A 45 2.42 2.48 11.93
CA SER A 45 3.72 1.80 11.95
C SER A 45 4.86 2.69 11.43
N ARG A 46 6.03 2.58 12.08
CA ARG A 46 7.28 3.22 11.62
C ARG A 46 8.06 2.37 10.62
N GLN A 47 7.70 1.10 10.46
CA GLN A 47 8.31 0.22 9.46
C GLN A 47 7.58 0.39 8.12
N PRO A 48 8.26 0.31 6.96
CA PRO A 48 7.58 0.36 5.67
C PRO A 48 6.51 -0.74 5.57
N MET A 49 5.24 -0.33 5.53
CA MET A 49 4.09 -1.24 5.49
C MET A 49 3.06 -0.75 4.48
N TYR A 50 2.33 -1.72 3.92
CA TYR A 50 1.17 -1.48 3.09
C TYR A 50 0.10 -2.54 3.37
N ILE A 51 -1.13 -2.25 2.97
CA ILE A 51 -2.22 -3.20 2.84
C ILE A 51 -2.88 -3.02 1.46
N ALA A 52 -3.25 -4.14 0.84
CA ALA A 52 -4.09 -4.18 -0.35
C ALA A 52 -5.48 -4.67 0.06
N LEU A 53 -6.47 -3.77 0.09
CA LEU A 53 -7.83 -4.12 0.48
C LEU A 53 -8.52 -4.95 -0.61
N ARG A 54 -9.19 -6.04 -0.23
CA ARG A 54 -9.88 -6.97 -1.16
C ARG A 54 -10.89 -6.26 -2.06
N GLN A 55 -11.35 -6.96 -3.10
CA GLN A 55 -12.23 -6.52 -4.20
C GLN A 55 -11.49 -5.77 -5.33
N ASP A 56 -10.74 -4.72 -5.00
CA ASP A 56 -10.03 -3.91 -6.02
C ASP A 56 -8.50 -3.83 -5.79
N LEU A 57 -7.98 -4.51 -4.77
CA LEU A 57 -6.58 -4.39 -4.31
C LEU A 57 -6.19 -2.93 -4.07
N ARG A 58 -7.07 -2.17 -3.39
CA ARG A 58 -6.82 -0.74 -3.09
C ARG A 58 -5.59 -0.62 -2.19
N PHE A 59 -4.61 0.14 -2.65
CA PHE A 59 -3.27 0.16 -2.07
C PHE A 59 -3.12 1.28 -1.04
N ILE A 60 -3.08 0.92 0.25
CA ILE A 60 -2.84 1.85 1.37
C ILE A 60 -1.46 1.58 1.92
N TYR A 61 -0.65 2.62 2.11
CA TYR A 61 0.73 2.48 2.60
C TYR A 61 1.12 3.63 3.52
N ASN A 62 2.05 3.36 4.44
CA ASN A 62 2.50 4.36 5.39
C ASN A 62 3.65 5.23 4.86
N ASP A 63 4.03 6.22 5.66
CA ASP A 63 5.03 7.20 5.26
C ASP A 63 6.41 6.60 4.99
N ALA A 64 6.79 5.56 5.74
CA ALA A 64 8.05 4.86 5.54
C ALA A 64 8.11 4.14 4.17
N TYR A 65 6.95 3.75 3.62
CA TYR A 65 6.85 3.06 2.34
C TYR A 65 7.06 3.97 1.12
N ARG A 66 6.99 5.29 1.27
CA ARG A 66 7.17 6.25 0.15
C ARG A 66 8.50 6.08 -0.57
N SER A 67 9.57 5.84 0.18
CA SER A 67 10.92 5.63 -0.37
C SER A 67 11.01 4.39 -1.28
N ILE A 68 10.12 3.43 -1.10
CA ILE A 68 10.01 2.22 -1.93
C ILE A 68 9.24 2.53 -3.22
N LEU A 69 8.18 3.35 -3.13
CA LEU A 69 7.34 3.73 -4.27
C LEU A 69 7.98 4.73 -5.22
N GLY A 70 8.87 5.59 -4.73
CA GLY A 70 9.50 6.64 -5.56
C GLY A 70 8.44 7.50 -6.24
N ASN A 71 8.54 7.66 -7.57
CA ASN A 71 7.68 8.55 -8.36
C ASN A 71 6.20 8.13 -8.43
N ARG A 72 5.83 6.96 -7.90
CA ARG A 72 4.42 6.55 -7.80
C ARG A 72 3.70 7.19 -6.62
N HIS A 73 4.45 7.67 -5.63
CA HIS A 73 3.89 8.49 -4.58
C HIS A 73 3.66 9.93 -5.11
N PRO A 74 2.54 10.60 -4.78
CA PRO A 74 1.44 10.13 -3.92
C PRO A 74 0.34 9.34 -4.63
N GLY A 75 0.28 9.36 -5.97
CA GLY A 75 -0.83 8.82 -6.77
C GLY A 75 -1.14 7.32 -6.57
N ALA A 76 -0.22 6.55 -6.01
CA ALA A 76 -0.44 5.15 -5.66
C ALA A 76 -1.41 4.95 -4.49
N PHE A 77 -1.64 5.97 -3.64
CA PHE A 77 -2.44 5.82 -2.43
C PHE A 77 -3.93 5.72 -2.78
N GLY A 78 -4.58 4.63 -2.36
CA GLY A 78 -5.99 4.33 -2.69
C GLY A 78 -6.23 3.88 -4.13
N ALA A 79 -5.20 3.89 -4.99
CA ALA A 79 -5.30 3.35 -6.34
C ALA A 79 -5.28 1.80 -6.34
N PRO A 80 -5.87 1.14 -7.36
CA PRO A 80 -5.75 -0.30 -7.52
C PRO A 80 -4.28 -0.71 -7.69
N MET A 81 -3.80 -1.65 -6.86
CA MET A 81 -2.41 -2.09 -6.89
C MET A 81 -1.99 -2.60 -8.28
N ARG A 82 -2.92 -3.20 -9.02
CA ARG A 82 -2.73 -3.66 -10.41
C ARG A 82 -2.39 -2.54 -11.38
N GLU A 83 -2.98 -1.37 -11.19
CA GLU A 83 -2.72 -0.20 -12.03
C GLU A 83 -1.40 0.45 -11.63
N VAL A 84 -1.18 0.60 -10.32
CA VAL A 84 0.04 1.18 -9.74
C VAL A 84 1.29 0.43 -10.20
N PHE A 85 1.25 -0.91 -10.22
CA PHE A 85 2.37 -1.76 -10.58
C PHE A 85 2.16 -2.51 -11.91
N SER A 86 1.38 -1.93 -12.82
CA SER A 86 1.04 -2.54 -14.12
C SER A 86 2.27 -2.94 -14.95
N ASP A 87 3.36 -2.21 -14.84
CA ASP A 87 4.64 -2.46 -15.51
C ASP A 87 5.38 -3.71 -15.04
N ILE A 88 5.10 -4.18 -13.81
CA ILE A 88 5.69 -5.40 -13.25
C ILE A 88 4.64 -6.37 -12.71
N TRP A 89 3.37 -6.20 -13.09
CA TRP A 89 2.28 -6.95 -12.49
C TRP A 89 2.44 -8.45 -12.67
N THR A 90 2.96 -8.92 -13.82
CA THR A 90 3.23 -10.33 -14.05
C THR A 90 4.19 -10.93 -13.01
N GLU A 91 5.26 -10.23 -12.66
CA GLU A 91 6.22 -10.68 -11.64
C GLU A 91 5.61 -10.63 -10.23
N LEU A 92 4.78 -9.61 -9.96
CA LEU A 92 4.12 -9.44 -8.67
C LEU A 92 2.96 -10.42 -8.46
N ASP A 93 2.19 -10.73 -9.49
CA ASP A 93 1.01 -11.60 -9.41
C ASP A 93 1.45 -13.02 -9.05
N GLU A 94 2.57 -13.51 -9.61
CA GLU A 94 3.19 -14.77 -9.19
C GLU A 94 3.64 -14.74 -7.73
N LEU A 95 4.26 -13.63 -7.29
CA LEU A 95 4.69 -13.44 -5.91
C LEU A 95 3.51 -13.36 -4.92
N PHE A 96 2.39 -12.77 -5.36
CA PHE A 96 1.20 -12.55 -4.55
C PHE A 96 0.16 -13.65 -4.66
N ALA A 97 0.22 -14.56 -5.64
CA ALA A 97 -0.75 -15.64 -5.83
C ALA A 97 -0.97 -16.47 -4.55
N ASP A 98 0.11 -16.76 -3.82
CA ASP A 98 0.05 -17.45 -2.54
C ASP A 98 -0.56 -16.62 -1.41
N VAL A 99 -0.22 -15.33 -1.34
CA VAL A 99 -0.79 -14.40 -0.36
C VAL A 99 -2.29 -14.20 -0.62
N LEU A 100 -2.68 -14.05 -1.88
CA LEU A 100 -4.07 -13.87 -2.31
C LEU A 100 -4.91 -15.13 -2.10
N SER A 101 -4.31 -16.32 -2.24
CA SER A 101 -4.96 -17.62 -1.97
C SER A 101 -5.12 -17.96 -0.47
N GLY A 102 -4.61 -17.10 0.42
CA GLY A 102 -4.82 -17.26 1.85
C GLY A 102 -3.68 -17.97 2.59
N THR A 103 -2.48 -18.03 1.99
CA THR A 103 -1.26 -18.59 2.61
C THR A 103 -0.29 -17.48 3.03
N PRO A 104 0.08 -17.36 4.32
CA PRO A 104 1.11 -16.41 4.75
C PRO A 104 2.43 -16.66 4.04
N ARG A 105 3.00 -15.60 3.47
CA ARG A 105 4.32 -15.66 2.85
C ARG A 105 5.22 -14.60 3.46
N VAL A 106 6.36 -15.06 3.96
CA VAL A 106 7.51 -14.20 4.21
C VAL A 106 8.38 -14.28 2.98
N VAL A 107 8.48 -13.17 2.28
CA VAL A 107 9.39 -13.01 1.14
C VAL A 107 10.69 -12.48 1.71
N GLU A 108 11.70 -13.36 1.81
CA GLU A 108 13.05 -13.00 2.25
C GLU A 108 13.95 -12.87 1.02
N SER A 109 14.52 -11.67 0.83
CA SER A 109 15.53 -11.39 -0.20
C SER A 109 15.06 -11.72 -1.63
N THR A 110 13.90 -11.20 -2.02
CA THR A 110 13.48 -11.26 -3.43
C THR A 110 14.00 -10.06 -4.20
N ARG A 111 14.59 -10.36 -5.35
CA ARG A 111 15.10 -9.39 -6.31
C ARG A 111 13.94 -8.91 -7.19
N ILE A 112 13.29 -7.81 -6.81
CA ILE A 112 12.22 -7.22 -7.62
C ILE A 112 12.84 -6.18 -8.57
N SER A 113 12.53 -6.29 -9.86
CA SER A 113 12.86 -5.26 -10.85
C SER A 113 12.02 -4.03 -10.55
N THR A 114 12.68 -2.88 -10.29
CA THR A 114 11.99 -1.62 -9.97
C THR A 114 12.34 -0.54 -10.98
N PRO A 115 11.85 -0.64 -12.24
CA PRO A 115 12.21 0.28 -13.32
C PRO A 115 11.87 1.75 -13.04
N TRP A 116 10.97 2.02 -12.10
CA TRP A 116 10.60 3.37 -11.63
C TRP A 116 11.55 3.98 -10.58
N LYS A 117 12.59 3.25 -10.15
CA LYS A 117 13.58 3.69 -9.16
C LYS A 117 14.97 3.76 -9.80
N ILE A 118 15.73 4.82 -9.51
CA ILE A 118 17.14 4.93 -9.94
C ILE A 118 17.96 3.88 -9.17
N GLY A 119 18.39 2.82 -9.86
CA GLY A 119 19.01 1.64 -9.26
C GLY A 119 18.10 0.41 -9.40
N ARG A 120 18.25 -0.31 -10.52
CA ARG A 120 17.30 -1.23 -11.16
C ARG A 120 16.86 -2.46 -10.35
N VAL A 121 17.29 -2.61 -9.10
CA VAL A 121 17.06 -3.79 -8.26
C VAL A 121 17.04 -3.36 -6.79
N CYS A 122 15.97 -3.71 -6.07
CA CYS A 122 15.94 -3.59 -4.61
C CYS A 122 15.77 -4.95 -3.94
N TRP A 123 16.49 -5.17 -2.84
CA TRP A 123 16.22 -6.27 -1.92
C TRP A 123 15.07 -5.85 -1.00
N LEU A 124 13.93 -6.54 -1.12
CA LEU A 124 12.78 -6.32 -0.23
C LEU A 124 12.64 -7.52 0.71
N ARG A 125 12.50 -7.25 2.01
CA ARG A 125 11.94 -8.20 2.97
C ARG A 125 10.51 -7.76 3.26
N SER A 126 9.55 -8.63 2.95
CA SER A 126 8.13 -8.38 3.24
C SER A 126 7.52 -9.62 3.87
N SER A 127 6.85 -9.46 5.01
CA SER A 127 5.95 -10.48 5.55
C SER A 127 4.52 -10.10 5.20
N SER A 128 3.82 -10.98 4.48
CA SER A 128 2.42 -10.80 4.10
C SER A 128 1.59 -11.91 4.72
N THR A 129 0.68 -11.55 5.62
CA THR A 129 -0.22 -12.49 6.28
C THR A 129 -1.62 -12.32 5.69
N PRO A 130 -2.14 -13.30 4.93
CA PRO A 130 -3.51 -13.28 4.49
C PRO A 130 -4.44 -13.36 5.68
N TYR A 131 -5.40 -12.47 5.69
CA TYR A 131 -6.48 -12.49 6.66
C TYR A 131 -7.64 -13.29 6.07
N ARG A 132 -7.97 -14.46 6.65
CA ARG A 132 -9.19 -15.20 6.34
C ARG A 132 -10.35 -14.60 7.13
N SER A 133 -11.48 -14.41 6.45
CA SER A 133 -12.76 -14.09 7.08
C SER A 133 -13.31 -15.28 7.83
#